data_AF-A0A0G0UP10-F1
#
_entry.id   AF-A0A0G0UP10-F1
#
_cell.length_a   1.000
_cell.length_b   1.000
_cell.length_c   1.000
_cell.angle_alpha   90.00
_cell.angle_beta   90.00
_cell.angle_gamma   90.00
#
_symmetry.space_group_name_H-M   'P 1'
#
loop_
_entity.id
_entity.type
_entity.pdbx_description
1 polymer ?
#
loop_
_entity_poly.entity_id
_entity_poly.type
_entity_poly.pdbx_seq_one_letter_code
_entity_poly.pdbx_strand_id
1 'polypeptide(L)'
;MKNTGIVAFGFGVPKTIRSNRLITTICSTKAYNLDATVYTQSDVCVGDAISVEYIKEEPGNPPPTLRVARGAVQWAIKKGFGELWVVAAEPHLWRCKRDMREAIKEAGARIALRVCALPFPNDGWFCSDSTQPRTRSWVKWWSRELILRLMPFFLYKRIAS
;
A
#
# COMPACT_ATOMS: atom_id res chain seq x y z
N MET A 1 -16.14 -5.22 19.44
CA MET A 1 -15.83 -4.04 18.59
C MET A 1 -15.05 -4.53 17.39
N LYS A 2 -15.37 -4.09 16.17
CA LYS A 2 -14.56 -4.47 14.99
C LYS A 2 -13.25 -3.69 15.04
N ASN A 3 -12.19 -4.33 15.53
CA ASN A 3 -10.85 -3.74 15.49
C ASN A 3 -10.44 -3.57 14.02
N THR A 4 -10.07 -2.34 13.67
CA THR A 4 -9.79 -1.92 12.30
C THR A 4 -8.33 -1.50 12.19
N GLY A 5 -7.65 -1.99 11.17
CA GLY A 5 -6.30 -1.54 10.82
C GLY A 5 -6.27 -0.75 9.53
N ILE A 6 -5.22 0.04 9.32
CA ILE A 6 -4.95 0.71 8.04
C ILE A 6 -3.66 0.14 7.45
N VAL A 7 -3.69 -0.16 6.16
CA VAL A 7 -2.49 -0.46 5.38
C VAL A 7 -2.26 0.66 4.37
N ALA A 8 -1.09 1.28 4.44
CA ALA A 8 -0.68 2.31 3.50
C ALA A 8 0.43 1.80 2.58
N PHE A 9 0.29 2.04 1.28
CA PHE A 9 1.26 1.67 0.26
C PHE A 9 1.95 2.92 -0.29
N GLY A 10 3.28 2.96 -0.21
CA GLY A 10 4.06 3.99 -0.87
C GLY A 10 3.94 3.88 -2.38
N PHE A 11 3.91 5.03 -3.07
CA PHE A 11 3.78 5.03 -4.53
C PHE A 11 5.15 4.96 -5.22
N GLY A 12 6.07 5.81 -4.78
CA GLY A 12 7.44 5.92 -5.29
C GLY A 12 8.46 6.06 -4.17
N VAL A 13 9.68 6.43 -4.52
CA VAL A 13 10.79 6.73 -3.58
C VAL A 13 11.38 8.08 -3.97
N PRO A 14 11.89 8.92 -3.04
CA PRO A 14 11.90 8.75 -1.59
C PRO A 14 10.61 9.20 -0.88
N LYS A 15 10.53 9.03 0.45
CA LYS A 15 9.47 9.57 1.32
C LYS A 15 9.11 11.05 1.10
N THR A 16 10.04 11.85 0.59
CA THR A 16 9.85 13.30 0.40
C THR A 16 9.06 13.67 -0.85
N ILE A 17 8.80 12.73 -1.77
CA ILE A 17 8.00 13.03 -2.97
C ILE A 17 6.56 13.40 -2.59
N ARG A 18 5.93 14.25 -3.40
CA ARG A 18 4.54 14.73 -3.17
C ARG A 18 3.58 13.57 -2.90
N SER A 19 3.63 12.50 -3.69
CA SER A 19 2.68 11.39 -3.58
C SER A 19 2.76 10.66 -2.25
N ASN A 20 3.97 10.42 -1.72
CA ASN A 20 4.11 9.77 -0.42
C ASN A 20 3.71 10.70 0.72
N ARG A 21 3.97 12.01 0.61
CA ARG A 21 3.45 13.00 1.57
C ARG A 21 1.92 13.03 1.60
N LEU A 22 1.27 12.98 0.44
CA LEU A 22 -0.20 12.90 0.35
C LEU A 22 -0.74 11.60 0.96
N ILE A 23 -0.12 10.46 0.66
CA ILE A 23 -0.46 9.17 1.27
C ILE A 23 -0.31 9.25 2.79
N THR A 24 0.79 9.82 3.29
CA THR A 24 1.04 10.08 4.71
C THR A 24 -0.07 10.90 5.34
N THR A 25 -0.44 12.04 4.74
CA THR A 25 -1.46 12.94 5.31
C THR A 25 -2.79 12.21 5.40
N ILE A 26 -3.22 11.57 4.30
CA ILE A 26 -4.51 10.89 4.26
C ILE A 26 -4.54 9.69 5.20
N CYS A 27 -3.46 8.91 5.24
CA CYS A 27 -3.31 7.81 6.18
C CYS A 27 -3.39 8.29 7.63
N SER A 28 -2.67 9.38 7.97
CA SER A 28 -2.65 9.93 9.32
C SER A 28 -4.03 10.43 9.75
N THR A 29 -4.71 11.21 8.89
CA THR A 29 -6.08 11.68 9.15
C THR A 29 -7.04 10.51 9.33
N LYS A 30 -6.95 9.48 8.47
CA LYS A 30 -7.82 8.30 8.55
C LYS A 30 -7.55 7.48 9.82
N ALA A 31 -6.29 7.33 10.22
CA ALA A 31 -5.88 6.64 11.43
C ALA A 31 -6.41 7.36 12.68
N TYR A 32 -6.21 8.67 12.75
CA TYR A 32 -6.73 9.51 13.84
C TYR A 32 -8.25 9.39 13.96
N ASN A 33 -8.99 9.53 12.85
CA ASN A 33 -10.45 9.47 12.84
C ASN A 33 -11.03 8.10 13.24
N LEU A 34 -10.26 7.03 13.07
CA LEU A 34 -10.69 5.66 13.36
C LEU A 34 -10.09 5.09 14.63
N ASP A 35 -9.21 5.84 15.32
CA ASP A 35 -8.34 5.32 16.37
C ASP A 35 -7.64 4.00 15.94
N ALA A 36 -7.14 3.99 14.70
CA ALA A 36 -6.60 2.80 14.06
C ALA A 36 -5.08 2.82 14.00
N THR A 37 -4.48 1.63 14.11
CA THR A 37 -3.04 1.46 13.89
C THR A 37 -2.74 1.28 12.40
N VAL A 38 -1.50 1.56 12.00
CA VAL A 38 -1.07 1.56 10.60
C VAL A 38 0.00 0.49 10.36
N TYR A 39 -0.10 -0.23 9.24
CA TYR A 39 0.97 -1.05 8.67
C TYR A 39 1.46 -0.44 7.36
N THR A 40 2.76 -0.18 7.23
CA THR A 40 3.28 0.50 6.03
C THR A 40 4.78 0.31 5.78
N GLN A 41 5.27 0.98 4.74
CA GLN A 41 6.64 1.05 4.26
C GLN A 41 7.37 2.26 4.85
N SER A 42 8.70 2.25 4.85
CA SER A 42 9.50 3.36 5.44
C SER A 42 9.30 4.69 4.68
N ASP A 43 8.89 4.62 3.42
CA ASP A 43 8.59 5.78 2.58
C ASP A 43 7.28 6.50 2.93
N VAL A 44 6.44 5.93 3.81
CA VAL A 44 5.20 6.55 4.31
C VAL A 44 5.38 6.87 5.80
N CYS A 45 5.73 8.11 6.10
CA CYS A 45 5.97 8.56 7.47
C CYS A 45 4.67 9.08 8.09
N VAL A 46 3.98 8.26 8.87
CA VAL A 46 2.78 8.65 9.62
C VAL A 46 3.21 9.33 10.93
N GLY A 47 2.43 10.30 11.43
CA GLY A 47 2.80 11.11 12.60
C GLY A 47 2.92 10.31 13.91
N ASP A 48 3.73 10.83 14.86
CA ASP A 48 4.17 10.13 16.08
C ASP A 48 3.04 9.69 17.03
N ALA A 49 1.87 10.33 16.95
CA ALA A 49 0.71 9.98 17.79
C ALA A 49 -0.02 8.71 17.31
N ILE A 50 0.36 8.12 16.18
CA ILE A 50 -0.28 6.95 15.60
C ILE A 50 0.66 5.74 15.76
N SER A 51 0.14 4.62 16.26
CA SER A 51 0.92 3.38 16.31
C SER A 51 1.14 2.84 14.90
N VAL A 52 2.40 2.75 14.47
CA VAL A 52 2.80 2.25 13.14
C VAL A 52 3.65 0.99 13.27
N GLU A 53 3.36 0.00 12.45
CA GLU A 53 4.22 -1.16 12.22
C GLU A 53 4.80 -1.09 10.81
N TYR A 54 6.13 -1.05 10.71
CA TYR A 54 6.83 -0.98 9.44
C TYR A 54 7.20 -2.39 8.95
N ILE A 55 6.98 -2.65 7.66
CA ILE A 55 7.52 -3.84 7.02
C ILE A 55 9.05 -3.80 7.03
N LYS A 56 9.70 -4.96 7.17
CA LYS A 56 11.15 -5.07 6.99
C LYS A 56 11.51 -4.82 5.52
N GLU A 57 12.34 -3.81 5.28
CA GLU A 57 12.82 -3.43 3.95
C GLU A 57 14.33 -3.67 3.82
N GLU A 58 14.76 -3.88 2.58
CA GLU A 58 16.18 -3.88 2.22
C GLU A 58 16.55 -2.48 1.72
N PRO A 59 17.70 -1.92 2.14
CA PRO A 59 18.13 -0.61 1.69
C PRO A 59 18.15 -0.50 0.15
N GLY A 60 17.47 0.50 -0.39
CA GLY A 60 17.40 0.75 -1.83
C GLY A 60 16.48 -0.19 -2.63
N ASN A 61 15.84 -1.18 -1.98
CA ASN A 61 14.96 -2.15 -2.63
C ASN A 61 13.58 -2.15 -1.96
N PRO A 62 12.67 -1.23 -2.38
CA PRO A 62 11.35 -1.14 -1.77
C PRO A 62 10.55 -2.43 -2.03
N PRO A 63 9.85 -2.95 -1.01
CA PRO A 63 9.21 -4.25 -1.11
C PRO A 63 8.13 -4.28 -2.19
N PRO A 64 7.95 -5.41 -2.90
CA PRO A 64 6.82 -5.60 -3.80
C PRO A 64 5.48 -5.44 -3.08
N THR A 65 4.45 -4.97 -3.79
CA THR A 65 3.11 -4.76 -3.23
C THR A 65 2.53 -6.02 -2.58
N LEU A 66 2.73 -7.19 -3.18
CA LEU A 66 2.29 -8.47 -2.60
C LEU A 66 2.98 -8.81 -1.27
N ARG A 67 4.27 -8.52 -1.13
CA ARG A 67 5.00 -8.71 0.13
C ARG A 67 4.44 -7.81 1.24
N VAL A 68 4.17 -6.54 0.93
CA VAL A 68 3.50 -5.61 1.85
C VAL A 68 2.10 -6.11 2.21
N ALA A 69 1.33 -6.58 1.24
CA ALA A 69 -0.03 -7.10 1.46
C ALA A 69 -0.05 -8.32 2.38
N ARG A 70 0.87 -9.28 2.17
CA ARG A 70 1.02 -10.44 3.06
C ARG A 70 1.40 -10.04 4.47
N GLY A 71 2.36 -9.13 4.61
CA GLY A 71 2.75 -8.58 5.91
C GLY A 71 1.56 -7.95 6.64
N ALA A 72 0.79 -7.12 5.94
CA ALA A 72 -0.40 -6.48 6.49
C ALA A 72 -1.48 -7.48 6.91
N VAL A 73 -1.69 -8.58 6.16
CA VAL A 73 -2.65 -9.62 6.54
C VAL A 73 -2.19 -10.38 7.79
N GLN A 74 -0.92 -10.77 7.87
CA GLN A 74 -0.38 -11.43 9.07
C GLN A 74 -0.43 -10.53 10.30
N TRP A 75 -0.08 -9.26 10.12
CA TRP A 75 -0.24 -8.22 11.14
C TRP A 75 -1.69 -8.10 11.62
N ALA A 76 -2.64 -8.04 10.70
CA ALA A 76 -4.06 -7.95 11.00
C ALA A 76 -4.57 -9.18 11.77
N ILE A 77 -4.14 -10.38 11.39
CA ILE A 77 -4.48 -11.63 12.10
C ILE A 77 -3.94 -11.58 13.53
N LYS A 78 -2.67 -11.21 13.73
CA LYS A 78 -2.03 -11.10 15.04
C LYS A 78 -2.74 -10.10 15.96
N LYS A 79 -3.26 -9.01 15.39
CA LYS A 79 -4.00 -7.96 16.12
C LYS A 79 -5.50 -8.23 16.24
N GLY A 80 -6.02 -9.31 15.64
CA GLY A 80 -7.44 -9.65 15.66
C GLY A 80 -8.32 -8.67 14.87
N PHE A 81 -7.80 -8.07 13.80
CA PHE A 81 -8.54 -7.12 12.97
C PHE A 81 -9.53 -7.84 12.06
N GLY A 82 -10.78 -7.36 12.05
CA GLY A 82 -11.83 -7.85 11.14
C GLY A 82 -11.94 -7.03 9.85
N GLU A 83 -11.27 -5.88 9.78
CA GLU A 83 -11.33 -4.95 8.67
C GLU A 83 -9.98 -4.24 8.47
N LEU A 84 -9.58 -4.08 7.21
CA LEU A 84 -8.43 -3.29 6.80
C LEU A 84 -8.84 -2.20 5.79
N TRP A 85 -8.41 -0.98 6.07
CA TRP A 85 -8.51 0.15 5.14
C TRP A 85 -7.21 0.29 4.34
N VAL A 86 -7.33 0.31 3.02
CA VAL A 86 -6.22 0.50 2.10
C VAL A 86 -6.09 1.98 1.73
N VAL A 87 -4.89 2.53 1.93
CA VAL A 87 -4.49 3.86 1.45
C VAL A 87 -3.38 3.66 0.42
N ALA A 88 -3.64 4.03 -0.83
CA ALA A 88 -2.68 3.93 -1.92
C ALA A 88 -3.03 4.93 -3.02
N ALA A 89 -2.04 5.46 -3.73
CA ALA A 89 -2.26 6.32 -4.89
C ALA A 89 -3.21 5.66 -5.90
N GLU A 90 -4.08 6.46 -6.54
CA GLU A 90 -5.15 5.94 -7.42
C GLU A 90 -4.61 5.02 -8.54
N PRO A 91 -3.49 5.34 -9.24
CA PRO A 91 -2.92 4.44 -10.26
C PRO A 91 -2.46 3.08 -9.71
N HIS A 92 -2.16 2.98 -8.42
CA HIS A 92 -1.65 1.79 -7.72
C HIS A 92 -2.75 0.99 -7.03
N LEU A 93 -3.89 1.62 -6.77
CA LEU A 93 -4.96 1.05 -5.98
C LEU A 93 -5.46 -0.31 -6.49
N TRP A 94 -5.56 -0.48 -7.81
CA TRP A 94 -5.97 -1.77 -8.39
C TRP A 94 -5.06 -2.92 -7.95
N ARG A 95 -3.74 -2.74 -8.03
CA ARG A 95 -2.76 -3.76 -7.64
C ARG A 95 -2.77 -4.00 -6.14
N CYS A 96 -2.83 -2.93 -5.33
CA CYS A 96 -2.97 -3.06 -3.89
C CYS A 96 -4.21 -3.89 -3.51
N LYS A 97 -5.37 -3.62 -4.12
CA LYS A 97 -6.59 -4.39 -3.86
C LYS A 97 -6.47 -5.85 -4.28
N ARG A 98 -5.91 -6.12 -5.47
CA ARG A 98 -5.68 -7.48 -5.95
C ARG A 98 -4.79 -8.25 -4.98
N ASP A 99 -3.64 -7.68 -4.65
CA ASP A 99 -2.64 -8.34 -3.83
C ASP A 99 -3.12 -8.54 -2.38
N MET A 100 -3.88 -7.59 -1.81
CA MET A 100 -4.53 -7.75 -0.50
C MET A 100 -5.57 -8.86 -0.50
N ARG A 101 -6.40 -8.97 -1.55
CA ARG A 101 -7.40 -10.05 -1.65
C ARG A 101 -6.75 -11.41 -1.74
N GLU A 102 -5.69 -11.52 -2.54
CA GLU A 102 -4.94 -12.77 -2.66
C GLU A 102 -4.23 -13.11 -1.34
N ALA A 103 -3.63 -12.14 -0.65
CA ALA A 103 -3.04 -12.36 0.66
C ALA A 103 -4.06 -12.82 1.72
N ILE A 104 -5.27 -12.25 1.74
CA ILE A 104 -6.36 -12.68 2.63
C ILE A 104 -6.80 -14.11 2.31
N LYS A 105 -6.97 -14.41 1.02
CA LYS A 105 -7.34 -15.75 0.54
C LYS A 105 -6.28 -16.79 0.89
N GLU A 106 -5.01 -16.48 0.66
CA GLU A 106 -3.86 -17.33 1.01
C GLU A 106 -3.80 -17.65 2.50
N ALA A 107 -4.17 -16.68 3.35
CA ALA A 107 -4.18 -16.85 4.80
C ALA A 107 -5.47 -17.51 5.35
N GLY A 108 -6.48 -17.75 4.51
CA GLY A 108 -7.79 -18.24 4.96
C GLY A 108 -8.52 -17.29 5.93
N ALA A 109 -8.16 -16.01 5.93
CA ALA A 109 -8.64 -15.03 6.91
C ALA A 109 -9.98 -14.41 6.49
N ARG A 110 -10.78 -13.99 7.49
CA ARG A 110 -12.05 -13.26 7.27
C ARG A 110 -11.87 -11.78 7.56
N ILE A 111 -11.12 -11.10 6.71
CA ILE A 111 -10.82 -9.66 6.83
C ILE A 111 -11.56 -8.91 5.72
N ALA A 112 -12.41 -7.95 6.09
CA ALA A 112 -13.02 -7.03 5.13
C ALA A 112 -11.99 -6.01 4.61
N LEU A 113 -12.01 -5.74 3.30
CA LEU A 113 -11.20 -4.68 2.70
C LEU A 113 -12.04 -3.46 2.37
N ARG A 114 -11.60 -2.30 2.85
CA ARG A 114 -12.10 -0.99 2.44
C ARG A 114 -10.99 -0.18 1.80
N VAL A 115 -11.37 0.82 1.02
CA VAL A 115 -10.44 1.73 0.36
C VAL A 115 -10.71 3.13 0.87
N CYS A 116 -9.66 3.84 1.24
CA CYS A 116 -9.77 5.27 1.49
C CYS A 116 -9.86 5.98 0.15
N ALA A 117 -10.97 6.67 -0.13
CA ALA A 117 -11.09 7.51 -1.31
C ALA A 117 -10.09 8.68 -1.20
N LEU A 118 -9.35 8.94 -2.28
CA LEU A 118 -8.36 10.01 -2.32
C LEU A 118 -8.86 11.09 -3.30
N PRO A 119 -8.93 12.37 -2.90
CA PRO A 119 -9.51 13.44 -3.71
C PRO A 119 -8.56 13.98 -4.80
N PHE A 120 -7.64 13.18 -5.31
CA PHE A 120 -6.61 13.62 -6.26
C PHE A 120 -6.76 12.96 -7.64
N PRO A 121 -6.64 13.74 -8.73
CA PRO A 121 -6.70 13.21 -10.08
C PRO A 121 -5.53 12.25 -10.35
N ASN A 122 -5.74 11.31 -11.28
CA ASN A 122 -4.83 10.20 -11.55
C ASN A 122 -3.39 10.63 -11.92
N ASP A 123 -3.26 11.73 -12.65
CA ASP A 123 -1.99 12.32 -13.08
C ASP A 123 -1.22 13.01 -11.93
N GLY A 124 -1.94 13.50 -10.92
CA GLY A 124 -1.40 14.14 -9.72
C GLY A 124 -0.52 13.24 -8.86
N TRP A 125 -0.52 11.92 -9.10
CA TRP A 125 0.28 10.95 -8.35
C TRP A 125 1.68 10.72 -8.90
N PHE A 126 1.97 11.11 -10.14
CA PHE A 126 3.30 10.91 -10.70
C PHE A 126 4.24 12.04 -10.29
N CYS A 127 5.47 11.71 -9.88
CA CYS A 127 6.44 12.70 -9.43
C CYS A 127 7.78 12.49 -10.12
N SER A 128 8.25 13.50 -10.85
CA SER A 128 9.48 13.46 -11.64
C SER A 128 10.75 13.28 -10.79
N ASP A 129 10.69 13.73 -9.52
CA ASP A 129 11.73 13.60 -8.49
C ASP A 129 11.84 12.18 -7.91
N SER A 130 10.90 11.28 -8.23
CA SER A 130 10.98 9.91 -7.71
C SER A 130 12.20 9.18 -8.26
N THR A 131 12.99 8.49 -7.45
CA THR A 131 14.12 7.67 -7.94
C THR A 131 13.67 6.43 -8.71
N GLN A 132 12.38 6.07 -8.64
CA GLN A 132 11.79 4.96 -9.40
C GLN A 132 11.25 5.46 -10.75
N PRO A 133 11.83 5.11 -11.90
CA PRO A 133 11.42 5.67 -13.20
C PRO A 133 9.94 5.43 -13.54
N ARG A 134 9.39 4.30 -13.08
CA ARG A 134 7.99 3.87 -13.30
C ARG A 134 6.95 4.76 -12.62
N THR A 135 7.31 5.54 -11.60
CA THR A 135 6.38 6.41 -10.84
C THR A 135 6.51 7.88 -11.24
N ARG A 136 7.38 8.18 -12.23
CA ARG A 136 7.59 9.55 -12.74
C ARG A 136 6.56 10.00 -13.77
N SER A 137 5.91 9.06 -14.47
CA SER A 137 4.89 9.41 -15.46
C SER A 137 3.90 8.27 -15.67
N TRP A 138 2.70 8.64 -16.12
CA TRP A 138 1.63 7.71 -16.41
C TRP A 138 2.01 6.67 -17.47
N VAL A 139 2.70 7.07 -18.54
CA VAL A 139 3.13 6.16 -19.61
C VAL A 139 4.10 5.09 -19.09
N LYS A 140 5.10 5.48 -18.30
CA LYS A 140 6.08 4.55 -17.71
C LYS A 140 5.46 3.64 -16.65
N TRP A 141 4.45 4.13 -15.95
CA TRP A 141 3.65 3.32 -15.04
C TRP A 141 2.90 2.25 -15.80
N TRP A 142 2.18 2.65 -16.86
CA TRP A 142 1.28 1.74 -17.56
C TRP A 142 2.00 0.64 -18.31
N SER A 143 3.16 0.92 -18.90
CA SER A 143 3.96 -0.11 -19.59
C SER A 143 4.31 -1.27 -18.67
N ARG A 144 4.72 -0.99 -17.44
CA ARG A 144 4.98 -2.02 -16.43
C ARG A 144 3.69 -2.64 -15.88
N GLU A 145 2.72 -1.80 -15.56
CA GLU A 145 1.52 -2.24 -14.87
C GLU A 145 0.60 -3.09 -15.78
N LEU A 146 0.64 -2.87 -17.11
CA LEU A 146 0.00 -3.75 -18.09
C LEU A 146 0.61 -5.17 -18.05
N ILE A 147 1.93 -5.29 -18.03
CA ILE A 147 2.62 -6.59 -17.89
C ILE A 147 2.17 -7.30 -16.61
N LEU A 148 2.13 -6.58 -15.49
CA LEU A 148 1.72 -7.15 -14.19
C LEU A 148 0.23 -7.51 -14.11
N ARG A 149 -0.62 -6.84 -14.90
CA ARG A 149 -2.06 -7.12 -15.00
C ARG A 149 -2.35 -8.37 -15.83
N LEU A 150 -1.63 -8.55 -16.92
CA LEU A 150 -1.81 -9.67 -17.84
C LEU A 150 -1.10 -10.93 -17.37
N MET A 151 -0.07 -10.80 -16.51
CA MET A 151 0.67 -11.93 -15.99
C MET A 151 -0.23 -12.84 -15.11
N PRO A 152 -0.26 -14.15 -15.37
CA PRO A 152 -0.92 -15.11 -14.48
C PRO A 152 -0.44 -14.97 -13.05
N PHE A 153 -1.38 -14.98 -12.08
CA PHE A 153 -1.05 -14.64 -10.70
C PHE A 153 -0.01 -15.58 -10.07
N PHE A 154 0.03 -16.86 -10.47
CA PHE A 154 1.03 -17.81 -9.98
C PHE A 154 2.47 -17.44 -10.40
N LEU A 155 2.65 -16.85 -11.60
CA LEU A 155 3.94 -16.33 -12.04
C LEU A 155 4.27 -15.03 -11.30
N TYR A 156 3.29 -14.12 -11.19
CA TYR A 156 3.43 -12.88 -10.44
C TYR A 156 3.88 -13.14 -8.99
N LYS A 157 3.26 -14.13 -8.34
CA LYS A 157 3.61 -14.54 -6.97
C LYS A 157 5.07 -14.94 -6.84
N ARG A 158 5.68 -15.59 -7.84
CA ARG A 158 7.10 -15.98 -7.78
C ARG A 158 8.05 -14.78 -7.84
N ILE A 159 7.69 -13.72 -8.56
CA ILE A 159 8.53 -12.52 -8.73
C ILE A 159 8.27 -11.43 -7.70
N ALA A 160 7.10 -11.46 -7.04
CA ALA A 160 6.66 -10.44 -6.09
C ALA A 160 6.58 -10.93 -4.63
N SER A 161 7.15 -12.11 -4.34
CA SER A 161 7.26 -12.63 -2.96
C SER A 161 8.43 -12.00 -2.21
#